data_AF-A0AAW9I9U4-F1
#
_entry.id   AF-A0AAW9I9U4-F1
#
_cell.length_a   1.000
_cell.length_b   1.000
_cell.length_c   1.000
_cell.angle_alpha   90.00
_cell.angle_beta   90.00
_cell.angle_gamma   90.00
#
_symmetry.space_group_name_H-M   'P 1'
#
loop_
_entity.id
_entity.type
_entity.pdbx_description
1 polymer ?
#
loop_
_entity_poly.entity_id
_entity_poly.type
_entity_poly.pdbx_seq_one_letter_code
_entity_poly.pdbx_strand_id
1 'polypeptide(L)' 'YGNKVYISLMNQYTPLEHVKEYPEINKPLNQKHYEALIDYSLDIGVEKGFIQEEGTAKESFIPLFNFEGV' A
#
# COMPACT_ATOMS: atom_id res chain seq x y z
N TYR A 1 12.57 -18.85 9.66
CA TYR A 1 12.26 -17.41 9.58
C TYR A 1 10.75 -17.15 9.77
N GLY A 2 10.11 -17.72 10.81
CA GLY A 2 8.65 -17.61 11.06
C GLY A 2 8.21 -16.23 11.58
N ASN A 3 7.64 -16.14 12.78
CA ASN A 3 7.08 -14.92 13.38
C ASN A 3 8.12 -13.86 13.81
N LYS A 4 9.27 -13.80 13.12
CA LYS A 4 10.35 -12.82 13.35
C LYS A 4 10.31 -11.67 12.34
N VAL A 5 9.51 -11.78 11.29
CA VAL A 5 9.35 -10.74 10.26
C VAL A 5 7.99 -10.09 10.44
N TYR A 6 7.99 -8.76 10.47
CA TYR A 6 6.76 -7.96 10.43
C TYR A 6 6.42 -7.68 8.97
N ILE A 7 5.18 -7.91 8.58
CA ILE A 7 4.68 -7.64 7.24
C ILE A 7 3.76 -6.43 7.32
N SER A 8 3.96 -5.44 6.44
CA SER A 8 3.03 -4.31 6.31
C SER A 8 2.35 -4.42 4.94
N LEU A 9 1.04 -4.67 4.94
CA LEU A 9 0.24 -4.63 3.72
C LEU A 9 -0.20 -3.19 3.47
N MET A 10 0.51 -2.51 2.58
CA MET A 10 0.18 -1.14 2.21
C MET A 10 -1.03 -1.10 1.28
N ASN A 11 -1.99 -0.22 1.59
CA ASN A 11 -3.16 0.01 0.74
C ASN A 11 -2.92 1.13 -0.30
N GLN A 12 -1.79 1.83 -0.22
CA GLN A 12 -1.45 2.97 -1.05
C GLN A 12 -0.14 2.73 -1.80
N TYR A 13 -0.21 2.73 -3.13
CA TYR A 13 0.94 2.97 -4.00
C TYR A 13 0.70 4.27 -4.74
N THR A 14 1.58 5.25 -4.56
CA THR A 14 1.55 6.52 -5.31
C THR A 14 2.50 6.39 -6.50
N PRO A 15 1.97 6.32 -7.73
CA PRO A 15 2.80 6.19 -8.92
C PRO A 15 3.66 7.45 -9.13
N LEU A 16 4.96 7.26 -9.29
CA LEU A 16 5.90 8.31 -9.69
C LEU A 16 5.77 8.62 -11.20
N GLU A 17 6.26 9.77 -11.65
CA GLU A 17 6.17 10.22 -13.04
C GLU A 17 6.58 9.15 -14.06
N HIS A 18 7.68 8.43 -13.77
CA HIS A 18 8.27 7.42 -14.63
C HIS A 18 7.55 6.07 -14.65
N VAL A 19 6.57 5.84 -13.76
CA VAL A 19 5.74 4.63 -13.78
C VAL A 19 4.34 4.88 -14.36
N LYS A 20 4.06 6.12 -14.82
CA LYS A 20 2.78 6.48 -15.45
C LYS A 20 2.50 5.66 -16.71
N GLU A 21 3.53 5.14 -17.36
CA GLU A 21 3.43 4.29 -18.55
C GLU A 21 2.86 2.90 -18.27
N TYR A 22 2.74 2.50 -17.00
CA TYR A 22 2.23 1.19 -16.57
C TYR A 22 0.82 1.32 -15.96
N PRO A 23 -0.25 1.25 -16.78
CA PRO A 23 -1.63 1.42 -16.30
C PRO A 23 -2.06 0.38 -15.26
N GLU A 24 -1.39 -0.77 -15.20
CA GLU A 24 -1.64 -1.85 -14.24
C GLU A 24 -1.37 -1.46 -12.78
N ILE A 25 -0.38 -0.60 -12.54
CA ILE A 25 0.01 -0.09 -11.21
C ILE A 25 -0.41 1.36 -11.00
N ASN A 26 -0.73 2.07 -12.08
CA ASN A 26 -1.22 3.45 -12.05
C ASN A 26 -2.75 3.53 -11.86
N LYS A 27 -3.27 2.72 -10.93
CA LYS A 27 -4.69 2.72 -10.59
C LYS A 27 -4.89 2.50 -9.09
N PRO A 28 -5.97 3.03 -8.50
CA PRO A 28 -6.34 2.71 -7.12
C PRO A 28 -6.53 1.21 -6.94
N LEU A 29 -6.05 0.69 -5.81
CA LEU A 29 -6.27 -0.70 -5.44
C LEU A 29 -7.77 -0.92 -5.20
N ASN A 30 -8.31 -2.00 -5.75
CA ASN A 30 -9.69 -2.40 -5.43
C ASN A 30 -9.74 -2.92 -4.00
N GLN A 31 -10.61 -2.34 -3.18
CA GLN A 31 -10.80 -2.71 -1.78
C GLN A 31 -11.02 -4.21 -1.59
N LYS A 32 -11.85 -4.84 -2.41
CA LYS A 32 -12.14 -6.28 -2.30
C LYS A 32 -10.91 -7.15 -2.51
N HIS A 33 -9.97 -6.69 -3.35
CA HIS A 33 -8.70 -7.40 -3.53
C HIS A 33 -7.78 -7.21 -2.33
N TYR A 34 -7.78 -6.04 -1.70
CA TYR A 34 -7.02 -5.80 -0.47
C TYR A 34 -7.53 -6.67 0.68
N GLU A 35 -8.85 -6.74 0.88
CA GLU A 35 -9.49 -7.62 1.87
C GLU A 35 -9.14 -9.09 1.63
N ALA A 36 -9.25 -9.57 0.39
CA ALA A 36 -8.89 -10.95 0.04
C ALA A 36 -7.41 -11.28 0.32
N LEU A 37 -6.50 -10.31 0.17
CA LEU A 37 -5.09 -10.49 0.49
C LEU A 37 -4.83 -10.50 2.00
N ILE A 38 -5.61 -9.78 2.79
CA ILE A 38 -5.58 -9.86 4.25
C ILE A 38 -6.03 -11.25 4.69
N ASP A 39 -7.17 -11.73 4.18
CA ASP A 39 -7.69 -13.06 4.50
C ASP A 39 -6.68 -14.16 4.13
N TYR A 40 -6.09 -14.07 2.94
CA TYR A 40 -5.04 -14.98 2.52
C TYR A 40 -3.81 -14.94 3.45
N SER A 41 -3.43 -13.75 3.92
CA SER A 41 -2.31 -13.59 4.86
C SER A 41 -2.61 -14.25 6.20
N LEU A 42 -3.86 -14.19 6.66
CA LEU A 42 -4.31 -14.88 7.88
C LEU A 42 -4.27 -16.40 7.69
N ASP A 43 -4.75 -16.91 6.55
CA ASP A 43 -4.78 -18.33 6.24
C ASP A 43 -3.39 -18.99 6.21
N ILE A 44 -2.37 -18.28 5.72
CA ILE A 44 -0.99 -18.77 5.70
C ILE A 44 -0.27 -18.59 7.06
N GLY A 45 -0.96 -18.08 8.08
CA GLY A 45 -0.45 -17.94 9.45
C GLY A 45 0.35 -16.67 9.72
N VAL A 46 0.11 -15.57 9.01
CA VAL A 46 0.74 -14.27 9.34
C VAL A 46 0.13 -13.71 10.62
N GLU A 47 0.88 -13.79 11.72
CA GLU A 47 0.47 -13.22 13.02
C GLU A 47 0.92 -11.76 13.23
N LYS A 48 1.95 -11.32 12.50
CA LYS A 48 2.61 -10.01 12.71
C LYS A 48 2.45 -9.11 11.50
N GLY A 49 1.20 -8.77 11.23
CA GLY A 49 0.79 -7.89 10.12
C GLY A 49 0.41 -6.48 10.59
N PHE A 50 0.81 -5.47 9.84
CA PHE A 50 0.17 -4.15 9.87
C PHE A 50 -0.74 -4.03 8.65
N ILE A 51 -1.99 -3.66 8.90
CA ILE A 51 -3.00 -3.35 7.88
C ILE A 51 -3.40 -1.88 8.00
N GLN A 52 -3.87 -1.29 6.91
CA GLN A 52 -4.26 0.12 6.86
C GLN A 52 -5.76 0.22 6.56
N GLU A 53 -6.49 0.96 7.39
CA GLU A 53 -7.91 1.24 7.16
C GLU A 53 -8.15 2.10 5.91
N GLU A 54 -9.39 2.08 5.44
CA GLU A 54 -9.86 2.82 4.27
C GLU A 54 -9.47 4.31 4.31
N GLY A 55 -9.18 4.88 3.13
CA GLY A 55 -8.93 6.32 3.00
C GLY A 55 -7.55 6.78 3.50
N THR A 56 -6.64 5.85 3.80
CA THR A 56 -5.20 6.17 4.00
C THR A 56 -4.56 6.60 2.67
N ALA A 57 -5.03 6.05 1.54
CA ALA A 57 -4.58 6.41 0.20
C ALA A 57 -5.13 7.74 -0.34
N LYS A 58 -4.95 8.84 0.40
CA LYS A 58 -5.34 10.18 -0.08
C LYS A 58 -4.13 10.91 -0.65
N GLU A 59 -4.32 11.61 -1.76
CA GLU A 59 -3.32 12.52 -2.35
C GLU A 59 -2.85 13.59 -1.35
N SER A 60 -3.66 13.88 -0.32
CA SER A 60 -3.31 14.77 0.79
C SER A 60 -2.11 14.33 1.62
N PHE A 61 -1.69 13.05 1.52
CA PHE A 61 -0.49 12.54 2.20
C PHE A 61 0.76 12.62 1.33
N ILE A 62 0.66 13.05 0.07
CA ILE A 62 1.81 13.30 -0.80
C ILE A 62 2.33 14.70 -0.44
N PRO A 63 3.56 14.81 0.13
CA PRO A 63 4.15 16.11 0.39
C PRO A 63 4.29 16.89 -0.92
N LEU A 64 4.03 18.19 -0.90
CA LEU A 64 4.38 19.06 -2.01
C LEU A 64 5.91 19.11 -2.12
N PHE A 65 6.48 18.32 -3.02
CA PHE A 65 7.90 18.34 -3.36
C PHE A 65 8.20 19.55 -4.25
N ASN A 66 7.93 20.76 -3.76
CA ASN A 66 8.11 22.01 -4.50
C ASN A 66 9.51 22.63 -4.31
N PHE A 67 10.42 21.94 -3.61
CA PHE A 67 11.79 22.39 -3.33
C PHE A 67 11.88 23.78 -2.64
N GLU A 68 10.80 24.30 -2.05
CA GLU A 68 10.78 25.63 -1.40
C GLU A 68 11.50 25.67 -0.04
N GLY A 69 12.27 24.62 0.29
CA GLY A 69 13.02 24.51 1.55
C GLY A 69 14.45 23.99 1.37
N VAL A 70 15.05 24.15 0.18
CA VAL A 70 16.46 23.85 -0.10
C VAL A 70 17.30 25.12 -0.07
#